data_AF-A0A6B1ERW5-F1
#
_entry.id   AF-A0A6B1ERW5-F1
#
_cell.length_a   1.000
_cell.length_b   1.000
_cell.length_c   1.000
_cell.angle_alpha   90.00
_cell.angle_beta   90.00
_cell.angle_gamma   90.00
#
_symmetry.space_group_name_H-M   'P 1'
#
loop_
_entity.id
_entity.type
_entity.pdbx_description
1 polymer ?
#
loop_
_entity_poly.entity_id
_entity_poly.type
_entity_poly.pdbx_seq_one_letter_code
_entity_poly.pdbx_strand_id
1 'polypeptide(L)'
;MEISYNSHTTSLFMFSGGAANEITGGPRPKRPDSKDDKGGDAYTIVFEVEGETLRTYIDGKLMVEIQDKTYDKGRPGLGGRDSTVAYEYVEINGQGIPPTAVEPVDKLAITWAELKRK
;
A
#
# COMPACT_ATOMS: atom_id res chain seq x y z
N MET A 1 -0.77 -6.27 10.34
CA MET A 1 -1.94 -5.55 9.81
C MET A 1 -1.91 -5.64 8.30
N GLU A 2 -3.07 -5.72 7.66
CA GLU A 2 -3.23 -5.64 6.21
C GLU A 2 -4.24 -4.56 5.89
N ILE A 3 -4.02 -3.85 4.78
CA ILE A 3 -5.05 -3.04 4.16
C ILE A 3 -5.40 -3.74 2.85
N SER A 4 -6.65 -4.17 2.76
CA SER A 4 -7.15 -4.92 1.64
C SER A 4 -7.92 -3.98 0.72
N TYR A 5 -7.46 -3.92 -0.53
CA TYR A 5 -8.12 -3.20 -1.62
C TYR A 5 -8.68 -4.24 -2.58
N ASN A 6 -9.98 -4.13 -2.88
CA ASN A 6 -10.59 -4.83 -4.00
C ASN A 6 -11.24 -3.81 -4.94
N SER A 7 -11.81 -4.28 -6.05
CA SER A 7 -12.38 -3.39 -7.08
C SER A 7 -13.52 -2.50 -6.58
N HIS A 8 -14.08 -2.77 -5.40
CA HIS A 8 -15.29 -2.11 -4.90
C HIS A 8 -15.07 -1.36 -3.59
N THR A 9 -14.25 -1.88 -2.68
CA THR A 9 -14.15 -1.40 -1.30
C THR A 9 -12.75 -1.49 -0.71
N THR A 10 -12.48 -0.64 0.28
CA THR A 10 -11.29 -0.71 1.15
C THR A 10 -11.65 -1.33 2.50
N SER A 11 -10.76 -2.13 3.08
CA SER A 11 -10.92 -2.71 4.41
C SER A 11 -9.59 -2.84 5.13
N LEU A 12 -9.59 -2.77 6.46
CA LEU A 12 -8.41 -2.97 7.29
C LEU A 12 -8.57 -4.26 8.09
N PHE A 13 -7.51 -5.06 8.14
CA PHE A 13 -7.47 -6.31 8.87
C PHE A 13 -6.33 -6.34 9.88
N MET A 14 -6.67 -6.71 11.11
CA MET A 14 -5.72 -7.13 12.11
C MET A 14 -5.45 -8.62 11.98
N PHE A 15 -4.20 -9.03 12.01
CA PHE A 15 -3.83 -10.44 12.00
C PHE A 15 -3.27 -10.83 13.35
N SER A 16 -3.75 -11.92 13.93
CA SER A 16 -3.15 -12.51 15.12
C SER A 16 -2.99 -14.01 14.87
N GLY A 17 -1.75 -14.47 14.79
CA GLY A 17 -1.44 -15.77 14.20
C GLY A 17 -1.91 -15.84 12.74
N GLY A 18 -2.57 -16.95 12.37
CA GLY A 18 -3.15 -17.14 11.03
C GLY A 18 -4.57 -16.59 10.84
N ALA A 19 -5.15 -15.94 11.86
CA ALA A 19 -6.52 -15.43 11.81
C ALA A 19 -6.55 -13.94 11.47
N ALA A 20 -7.48 -13.55 10.59
CA ALA A 20 -7.73 -12.17 10.20
C ALA A 20 -9.02 -11.66 10.86
N ASN A 21 -8.94 -10.52 11.54
CA ASN A 21 -10.07 -9.79 12.13
C ASN A 21 -10.21 -8.46 11.41
N GLU A 22 -11.38 -8.18 10.84
CA GLU A 22 -11.63 -6.89 10.20
C GLU A 22 -11.81 -5.78 11.24
N ILE A 23 -11.12 -4.66 11.05
CA ILE A 23 -11.09 -3.50 11.95
C ILE A 23 -11.48 -2.20 11.24
N THR A 24 -12.12 -2.28 10.06
CA THR A 24 -12.54 -1.13 9.25
C THR A 24 -13.42 -0.12 10.03
N GLY A 25 -14.07 -0.55 11.12
CA GLY A 25 -14.81 0.33 12.03
C GLY A 25 -16.22 0.73 11.54
N GLY A 26 -16.68 0.15 10.43
CA GLY A 26 -17.99 0.43 9.84
C GLY A 26 -18.17 -0.27 8.49
N PRO A 27 -19.21 0.10 7.72
CA PRO A 27 -19.35 -0.35 6.33
C PRO A 27 -18.09 -0.02 5.53
N ARG A 28 -17.61 -0.97 4.74
CA ARG A 28 -16.42 -0.77 3.91
C ARG A 28 -16.67 0.40 2.93
N PRO A 29 -15.85 1.46 2.96
CA PRO A 29 -16.02 2.58 2.05
C PRO A 29 -15.82 2.11 0.61
N LYS A 30 -16.64 2.63 -0.30
CA LYS A 30 -16.52 2.34 -1.73
C LYS A 30 -15.37 3.13 -2.33
N ARG A 31 -14.68 2.55 -3.30
CA ARG A 31 -13.67 3.28 -4.08
C ARG A 31 -14.29 4.56 -4.67
N PRO A 32 -13.74 5.74 -4.38
CA PRO A 32 -14.25 6.98 -4.94
C PRO A 32 -14.07 7.00 -6.46
N ASP A 33 -15.05 7.52 -7.17
CA ASP A 33 -15.03 7.77 -8.62
C ASP A 33 -14.67 6.56 -9.52
N SER A 34 -14.67 5.33 -8.98
CA SER A 34 -14.41 4.12 -9.76
C SER A 34 -15.51 3.92 -10.79
N LYS A 35 -15.13 3.92 -12.06
CA LYS A 35 -15.99 3.48 -13.17
C LYS A 35 -15.71 2.03 -13.56
N ASP A 36 -14.69 1.44 -12.93
CA ASP A 36 -14.23 0.09 -13.19
C ASP A 36 -15.19 -0.94 -12.60
N ASP A 37 -15.93 -1.62 -13.48
CA ASP A 37 -16.81 -2.75 -13.15
C ASP A 37 -16.17 -4.11 -13.48
N LYS A 38 -14.97 -4.12 -14.11
CA LYS A 38 -14.34 -5.32 -14.68
C LYS A 38 -12.93 -5.60 -14.15
N GLY A 39 -12.36 -4.68 -13.39
CA GLY A 39 -10.97 -4.69 -12.96
C GLY A 39 -10.04 -4.15 -14.05
N GLY A 40 -9.06 -3.33 -13.65
CA GLY A 40 -7.97 -2.88 -14.51
C GLY A 40 -7.58 -1.42 -14.37
N ASP A 41 -8.39 -0.60 -13.70
CA ASP A 41 -8.02 0.80 -13.46
C ASP A 41 -6.85 0.88 -12.46
N ALA A 42 -5.85 1.68 -12.80
CA ALA A 42 -4.82 2.09 -11.85
C ALA A 42 -5.38 3.12 -10.86
N TYR A 43 -4.90 3.09 -9.63
CA TYR A 43 -5.20 4.08 -8.60
C TYR A 43 -4.02 4.26 -7.66
N THR A 44 -3.95 5.44 -7.08
CA THR A 44 -2.95 5.75 -6.05
C THR A 44 -3.48 5.33 -4.70
N ILE A 45 -2.70 4.50 -4.00
CA ILE A 45 -2.97 4.09 -2.64
C ILE A 45 -1.97 4.79 -1.73
N VAL A 46 -2.46 5.38 -0.63
CA VAL A 46 -1.61 5.87 0.45
C VAL A 46 -2.02 5.20 1.74
N PHE A 47 -1.03 4.73 2.50
CA PHE A 47 -1.20 4.32 3.89
C PHE A 47 -0.29 5.17 4.76
N GLU A 48 -0.90 5.86 5.71
CA GLU A 48 -0.23 6.76 6.62
C GLU A 48 -0.38 6.24 8.06
N VAL A 49 0.73 6.32 8.80
CA VAL A 49 0.80 5.94 10.21
C VAL A 49 1.38 7.12 10.98
N GLU A 50 0.57 7.73 11.83
CA GLU A 50 0.95 8.84 12.71
C GLU A 50 0.70 8.45 14.17
N GLY A 51 1.74 7.97 14.84
CA GLY A 51 1.62 7.40 16.18
C GLY A 51 0.69 6.19 16.15
N GLU A 52 -0.45 6.29 16.85
CA GLU A 52 -1.48 5.26 16.91
C GLU A 52 -2.56 5.45 15.83
N THR A 53 -2.51 6.55 15.07
CA THR A 53 -3.53 6.86 14.05
C THR A 53 -3.12 6.27 12.71
N LEU A 54 -4.03 5.53 12.11
CA LEU A 54 -3.86 4.86 10.83
C LEU A 54 -4.85 5.44 9.83
N ARG A 55 -4.36 5.88 8.68
CA ARG A 55 -5.20 6.42 7.60
C ARG A 55 -4.88 5.76 6.28
N THR A 56 -5.92 5.43 5.51
CA THR A 56 -5.78 4.97 4.13
C THR A 56 -6.51 5.92 3.19
N TYR A 57 -5.91 6.11 2.01
CA TYR A 57 -6.44 6.96 0.97
C TYR A 57 -6.43 6.23 -0.36
N ILE A 58 -7.45 6.52 -1.18
CA ILE A 58 -7.44 6.20 -2.61
C ILE A 58 -7.57 7.51 -3.38
N ASP A 59 -6.65 7.74 -4.32
CA ASP A 59 -6.61 8.93 -5.17
C ASP A 59 -6.71 10.24 -4.36
N GLY A 60 -6.03 10.26 -3.20
CA GLY A 60 -5.98 11.40 -2.27
C GLY A 60 -7.22 11.56 -1.37
N LYS A 61 -8.24 10.71 -1.51
CA LYS A 61 -9.46 10.76 -0.68
C LYS A 61 -9.35 9.81 0.50
N LEU A 62 -9.63 10.31 1.70
CA LEU A 62 -9.64 9.52 2.93
C LEU A 62 -10.69 8.40 2.84
N MET A 63 -10.25 7.17 3.08
CA MET A 63 -11.10 5.98 3.05
C MET A 63 -11.46 5.54 4.46
N VAL A 64 -10.45 5.31 5.30
CA VAL A 64 -10.59 4.82 6.67
C VAL A 64 -9.58 5.55 7.56
N GLU A 65 -10.03 5.94 8.74
CA GLU A 65 -9.20 6.44 9.84
C GLU A 65 -9.54 5.63 11.10
N ILE A 66 -8.54 5.00 11.72
CA ILE A 66 -8.70 4.25 12.97
C ILE A 66 -7.53 4.51 13.91
N GLN A 67 -7.72 4.14 15.19
CA GLN A 67 -6.63 4.06 16.15
C GLN A 67 -6.25 2.59 16.37
N ASP A 68 -4.95 2.30 16.35
CA ASP A 68 -4.38 1.02 16.75
C ASP A 68 -3.13 1.22 17.61
N LYS A 69 -3.03 0.43 18.69
CA LYS A 69 -1.86 0.40 19.59
C LYS A 69 -1.12 -0.91 19.55
N THR A 70 -1.56 -1.85 18.72
CA THR A 70 -1.08 -3.24 18.73
C THR A 70 0.31 -3.34 18.11
N TYR A 71 0.56 -2.63 17.01
CA TYR A 71 1.83 -2.67 16.29
C TYR A 71 2.49 -1.29 16.23
N ASP A 72 3.63 -1.16 16.89
CA ASP A 72 4.45 0.07 16.89
C ASP A 72 5.49 0.09 15.76
N LYS A 73 5.85 -1.08 15.22
CA LYS A 73 6.82 -1.25 14.13
C LYS A 73 6.59 -2.52 13.34
N GLY A 74 7.03 -2.51 12.09
CA GLY A 74 6.95 -3.67 11.20
C GLY A 74 7.59 -3.38 9.86
N ARG A 75 7.71 -4.41 9.02
CA ARG A 75 8.15 -4.24 7.63
C ARG A 75 6.91 -4.11 6.76
N PRO A 76 6.81 -3.11 5.88
CA PRO A 76 5.76 -3.08 4.87
C PRO A 76 5.96 -4.22 3.87
N GLY A 77 4.84 -4.73 3.34
CA GLY A 77 4.82 -5.78 2.33
C GLY A 77 3.66 -5.56 1.36
N LEU A 78 3.81 -6.10 0.15
CA LEU A 78 2.80 -6.06 -0.90
C LEU A 78 2.37 -7.50 -1.22
N GLY A 79 1.08 -7.70 -1.47
CA GLY A 79 0.53 -9.00 -1.78
C GLY A 79 -0.81 -8.90 -2.49
N GLY A 80 -1.01 -9.79 -3.46
CA GLY A 80 -2.31 -10.04 -4.08
C GLY A 80 -2.91 -11.33 -3.55
N ARG A 81 -4.24 -11.38 -3.46
CA ARG A 81 -4.99 -12.59 -3.09
C ARG A 81 -5.88 -12.98 -4.26
N ASP A 82 -5.68 -14.19 -4.78
CA ASP A 82 -6.45 -14.76 -5.90
C ASP A 82 -6.45 -13.88 -7.17
N SER A 83 -5.43 -13.04 -7.35
CA SER A 83 -5.33 -12.08 -8.45
C SER A 83 -3.88 -11.86 -8.89
N THR A 84 -3.72 -11.36 -10.13
CA THR A 84 -2.46 -10.76 -10.58
C THR A 84 -2.55 -9.26 -10.36
N VAL A 85 -1.60 -8.69 -9.62
CA VAL A 85 -1.58 -7.26 -9.28
C VAL A 85 -0.28 -6.64 -9.77
N ALA A 86 -0.37 -5.48 -10.41
CA ALA A 86 0.77 -4.64 -10.75
C ALA A 86 0.93 -3.54 -9.70
N TYR A 87 2.15 -3.37 -9.19
CA TYR A 87 2.51 -2.27 -8.29
C TYR A 87 3.53 -1.39 -9.00
N GLU A 88 3.21 -0.12 -9.16
CA GLU A 88 4.08 0.87 -9.78
C GLU A 88 4.35 2.01 -8.79
N TYR A 89 5.52 2.64 -8.91
CA TYR A 89 5.92 3.82 -8.11
C TYR A 89 5.79 3.62 -6.59
N VAL A 90 6.12 2.43 -6.09
CA VAL A 90 6.08 2.12 -4.65
C VAL A 90 7.15 2.93 -3.93
N GLU A 91 6.70 3.79 -3.01
CA GLU A 91 7.56 4.58 -2.13
C GLU A 91 7.20 4.28 -0.66
N ILE A 92 8.24 4.21 0.18
CA ILE A 92 8.11 4.12 1.63
C ILE A 92 8.98 5.25 2.19
N ASN A 93 8.34 6.22 2.83
CA ASN A 93 8.99 7.40 3.40
C ASN A 93 8.43 7.70 4.79
N GLY A 94 9.14 8.53 5.55
CA GLY A 94 8.71 8.97 6.88
C GLY A 94 9.87 9.12 7.85
N GLN A 95 9.59 9.74 8.99
CA GLN A 95 10.58 9.91 10.05
C GLN A 95 11.06 8.54 10.58
N GLY A 96 12.37 8.36 10.67
CA GLY A 96 12.96 7.11 11.17
C GLY A 96 13.02 5.97 10.15
N ILE A 97 12.48 6.15 8.94
CA ILE A 97 12.72 5.23 7.82
C ILE A 97 14.03 5.65 7.15
N PRO A 98 15.10 4.83 7.25
CA PRO A 98 16.36 5.16 6.60
C PRO A 98 16.15 5.17 5.08
N PRO A 99 16.76 6.11 4.34
CA PRO A 99 16.78 6.04 2.89
C PRO A 99 17.59 4.80 2.49
N THR A 100 16.91 3.71 2.18
CA THR A 100 17.55 2.55 1.58
C THR A 100 17.70 2.85 0.09
N ALA A 101 18.82 3.46 -0.30
CA ALA A 101 19.26 3.39 -1.68
C ALA A 101 19.42 1.90 -2.00
N VAL A 102 18.48 1.33 -2.75
CA VAL A 102 18.68 0.00 -3.31
C VAL A 102 19.73 0.14 -4.40
N GLU A 103 20.86 -0.56 -4.25
CA GLU A 103 21.77 -0.78 -5.38
C GLU A 103 20.92 -1.38 -6.50
N PRO A 104 20.78 -0.69 -7.65
CA PRO A 104 19.86 -1.14 -8.67
C PRO A 104 20.43 -2.37 -9.38
N VAL A 105 20.16 -3.55 -8.84
CA VAL A 105 20.44 -4.81 -9.53
C VAL A 105 19.52 -4.85 -10.76
N ASP A 106 20.12 -4.92 -11.95
CA ASP A 106 19.45 -5.01 -13.26
C ASP A 106 18.66 -3.77 -13.73
N LYS A 107 18.83 -2.57 -13.14
CA LYS A 107 18.25 -1.37 -13.77
C LYS A 107 19.03 -0.99 -15.02
N LEU A 108 18.37 -1.14 -16.16
CA LEU A 108 18.77 -0.63 -17.49
C LEU A 108 19.44 0.75 -17.43
N ALA A 109 19.04 1.64 -16.52
CA ALA A 109 19.60 2.98 -16.37
C ALA A 109 21.13 3.00 -16.12
N ILE A 110 21.68 2.07 -15.31
CA ILE A 110 23.13 1.99 -15.08
C ILE A 110 23.82 1.44 -16.34
N THR A 111 23.28 0.39 -16.94
CA THR A 111 23.78 -0.18 -18.20
C THR A 111 23.79 0.85 -19.34
N TRP A 112 22.74 1.67 -19.46
CA TRP A 112 22.66 2.75 -20.45
C TRP A 112 23.67 3.86 -20.18
N ALA A 113 23.90 4.20 -18.91
CA ALA A 113 24.91 5.19 -18.53
C ALA A 113 26.33 4.70 -18.88
N GLU A 114 26.63 3.41 -18.69
CA GLU A 114 27.91 2.81 -19.06
C GLU A 114 28.11 2.73 -20.59
N LEU A 115 27.07 2.35 -21.34
CA LEU A 115 27.12 2.30 -22.80
C LEU A 115 27.40 3.67 -23.43
N LYS A 116 26.87 4.76 -22.86
CA LYS A 116 27.10 6.13 -23.35
C LYS A 116 28.49 6.69 -23.03
N ARG A 117 29.28 6.01 -22.20
CA ARG A 117 30.65 6.43 -21.84
C ARG A 117 31.73 5.79 -22.72
N LYS A 118 31.36 4.90 -23.64
CA LYS A 118 32.20 4.39 -24.73
C LYS A 118 31.96 5.21 -26.00
#